data_AF-A0A7Y4SKR3-F1
#
_entry.id   AF-A0A7Y4SKR3-F1
#
_cell.length_a   1.000
_cell.length_b   1.000
_cell.length_c   1.000
_cell.angle_alpha   90.00
_cell.angle_beta   90.00
_cell.angle_gamma   90.00
#
_symmetry.space_group_name_H-M   'P 1'
#
loop_
_entity.id
_entity.type
_entity.pdbx_description
1 polymer ?
#
loop_
_entity_poly.entity_id
_entity_poly.type
_entity_poly.pdbx_seq_one_letter_code
_entity_poly.pdbx_strand_id
1 'polypeptide(L)'
;MKLSVIALDYDGTIARGDELDPSVREAIAEARTCGITVLLVTGRILSELRRVAGDLHFVDGVVAENGAVLHFPHSGHTSLLAPPVSKAFLSEMRARGIHVMPGDCLVDGSADDALRMLEAIRSLELPLVLLFNRGRVMTLPQGVSKATGLHTALDTLRLSARNTVAVGDAENDHALLQLAEVGAAVEWGSDALKNAADVTIPGVGPEAVAGYIRRLAATGHLPVPPKARRQLRLGYTEDGHEFSLAVRDRNVLIAGDAKSGKSWLAGLLCEQLILHGYSMCVIDPEGDYRSLEALPGVTVLGGEKPPPMPRELLESLRYPDRSVVIDLSHVEQDEKIDYIRSVLPALNAMRRRTGLPHRILLDEAHYFLHGAGTSRLLDLDTNGNTVVTYFASRLPRELLDATNVILVTCESNPAEIDELFKRCTSCETAPASRARWSALGHLSLGQAVVLPVTEESGGELKLFTIGQRLTPHVRHRQKYADVPVTESRAFQFAPNGVASHRARTLRQFVQALEAAAEGSCDGYLRRGDFSRWMADVFGDYALAEELREQERRYRVGVESDAVPEIVSAIRARYDLTDDESV
;
A
#
# COMPACT_ATOMS: atom_id res chain seq x y z
N MET A 1 -0.68 11.43 3.31
CA MET A 1 -1.89 10.90 2.65
C MET A 1 -2.97 11.97 2.74
N LYS A 2 -3.96 11.99 1.84
CA LYS A 2 -5.10 12.93 1.95
C LYS A 2 -5.91 12.67 3.21
N LEU A 3 -6.29 13.73 3.92
CA LEU A 3 -7.30 13.68 4.96
C LEU A 3 -8.69 13.81 4.32
N SER A 4 -9.62 12.94 4.70
CA SER A 4 -11.01 13.00 4.22
C SER A 4 -12.03 13.00 5.35
N VAL A 5 -11.68 12.47 6.52
CA VAL A 5 -12.62 12.37 7.65
C VAL A 5 -11.98 12.78 8.97
N ILE A 6 -12.72 13.53 9.77
CA ILE A 6 -12.42 13.75 11.20
C ILE A 6 -13.56 13.13 12.00
N ALA A 7 -13.25 12.09 12.79
CA ALA A 7 -14.16 11.47 13.73
C ALA A 7 -13.89 12.00 15.14
N LEU A 8 -14.90 12.58 15.79
CA LEU A 8 -14.76 13.25 17.08
C LEU A 8 -15.61 12.53 18.12
N ASP A 9 -15.03 12.17 19.26
CA ASP A 9 -15.84 11.95 20.44
C ASP A 9 -16.51 13.27 20.91
N TYR A 10 -17.64 13.14 21.61
CA TYR A 10 -18.39 14.27 22.14
C TYR A 10 -17.89 14.71 23.53
N ASP A 11 -18.01 13.82 24.51
CA ASP A 11 -17.97 14.13 25.93
C ASP A 11 -16.55 14.22 26.45
N GLY A 12 -16.15 15.38 26.97
CA GLY A 12 -14.77 15.57 27.42
C GLY A 12 -13.77 15.73 26.26
N THR A 13 -14.22 15.61 25.01
CA THR A 13 -13.40 15.89 23.83
C THR A 13 -13.74 17.26 23.23
N ILE A 14 -14.98 17.45 22.78
CA ILE A 14 -15.43 18.71 22.15
C ILE A 14 -16.46 19.49 22.98
N ALA A 15 -16.98 18.88 24.05
CA ALA A 15 -17.97 19.47 24.93
C ALA A 15 -17.43 19.66 26.37
N ARG A 16 -17.89 20.70 27.05
CA ARG A 16 -17.70 20.94 28.49
C ARG A 16 -19.06 20.97 29.17
N GLY A 17 -19.28 20.09 30.15
CA GLY A 17 -20.53 20.05 30.91
C GLY A 17 -21.76 19.88 30.02
N ASP A 18 -21.70 18.93 29.08
CA ASP A 18 -22.73 18.62 28.07
C ASP A 18 -22.89 19.65 26.92
N GLU A 19 -22.34 20.84 27.05
CA GLU A 19 -22.41 21.90 26.04
C GLU A 19 -21.24 21.81 25.05
N LEU A 20 -21.56 21.77 23.75
CA LEU A 20 -20.57 21.84 22.68
C LEU A 20 -19.85 23.19 22.70
N ASP A 21 -18.52 23.16 22.65
CA ASP A 21 -17.73 24.38 22.58
C ASP A 21 -17.96 25.13 21.24
N PRO A 22 -18.31 26.44 21.28
CA PRO A 22 -18.55 27.23 20.08
C PRO A 22 -17.36 27.25 19.11
N SER A 23 -16.13 27.29 19.62
CA SER A 23 -14.93 27.33 18.77
C SER A 23 -14.74 26.03 17.99
N VAL A 24 -15.17 24.89 18.55
CA VAL A 24 -15.16 23.61 17.85
C VAL A 24 -16.23 23.58 16.77
N ARG A 25 -17.43 24.10 17.05
CA ARG A 25 -18.49 24.22 16.04
C ARG A 25 -18.04 25.03 14.82
N GLU A 26 -17.35 26.15 15.03
CA GLU A 26 -16.74 26.96 13.98
C GLU A 26 -15.66 26.19 13.21
N ALA A 27 -14.74 25.52 13.93
CA ALA A 27 -13.68 24.74 13.31
C ALA A 27 -14.22 23.56 12.46
N ILE A 28 -15.31 22.92 12.90
CA ILE A 28 -16.01 21.89 12.12
C ILE A 28 -16.57 22.49 10.84
N ALA A 29 -17.20 23.67 10.89
CA ALA A 29 -17.71 24.35 9.71
C ALA A 29 -16.57 24.67 8.72
N GLU A 30 -15.44 25.18 9.21
CA GLU A 30 -14.23 25.42 8.40
C GLU A 30 -13.68 24.14 7.77
N ALA A 31 -13.59 23.03 8.52
CA ALA A 31 -13.14 21.76 7.96
C ALA A 31 -14.06 21.25 6.84
N ARG A 32 -15.37 21.42 7.01
CA ARG A 32 -16.37 21.01 6.01
C ARG A 32 -16.30 21.86 4.74
N THR A 33 -15.97 23.15 4.82
CA THR A 33 -15.74 23.98 3.61
C THR A 33 -14.49 23.55 2.84
N CYS A 34 -13.51 22.95 3.52
CA CYS A 34 -12.36 22.29 2.89
C CYS A 34 -12.67 20.90 2.30
N GLY A 35 -13.93 20.43 2.36
CA GLY A 35 -14.34 19.13 1.84
C GLY A 35 -14.00 17.95 2.75
N ILE A 36 -13.71 18.20 4.03
CA ILE A 36 -13.49 17.16 5.04
C ILE A 36 -14.83 16.80 5.67
N THR A 37 -15.16 15.50 5.65
CA THR A 37 -16.33 14.98 6.34
C THR A 37 -16.09 14.94 7.84
N VAL A 38 -17.03 15.42 8.65
CA VAL A 38 -16.93 15.37 10.10
C VAL A 38 -18.00 14.44 10.66
N LEU A 39 -17.57 13.45 11.43
CA LEU A 39 -18.43 12.47 12.09
C LEU A 39 -18.33 12.63 13.61
N LEU A 40 -19.47 12.63 14.28
CA LEU A 40 -19.52 12.57 15.73
C LEU A 40 -19.66 11.11 16.18
N VAL A 41 -18.87 10.66 17.16
CA VAL A 41 -18.84 9.29 17.65
C VAL A 41 -18.96 9.26 19.17
N THR A 42 -20.16 9.04 19.69
CA THR A 42 -20.48 9.21 21.11
C THR A 42 -21.11 7.97 21.72
N GLY A 43 -20.93 7.83 23.03
CA GLY A 43 -21.67 6.89 23.85
C GLY A 43 -23.11 7.33 24.15
N ARG A 44 -23.44 8.62 24.00
CA ARG A 44 -24.76 9.16 24.33
C ARG A 44 -25.89 8.51 23.53
N ILE A 45 -27.05 8.43 24.16
CA ILE A 45 -28.31 8.12 23.49
C ILE A 45 -28.64 9.26 22.51
N LEU A 46 -29.07 8.92 21.29
CA LEU A 46 -29.26 9.90 20.22
C LEU A 46 -30.25 11.02 20.61
N SER A 47 -31.33 10.68 21.32
CA SER A 47 -32.31 11.66 21.80
C SER A 47 -31.74 12.62 22.83
N GLU A 48 -30.85 12.14 23.70
CA GLU A 48 -30.17 13.00 24.68
C GLU A 48 -29.16 13.91 24.02
N LEU A 49 -28.39 13.38 23.06
CA LEU A 49 -27.45 14.18 22.28
C LEU A 49 -28.18 15.35 21.60
N ARG A 50 -29.34 15.09 20.98
CA ARG A 50 -30.17 16.16 20.37
C ARG A 50 -30.64 17.20 21.38
N ARG A 51 -30.90 16.79 22.63
CA ARG A 51 -31.31 17.72 23.69
C ARG A 51 -30.18 18.65 24.10
N VAL A 52 -28.95 18.17 24.15
CA VAL A 52 -27.79 18.95 24.64
C VAL A 52 -27.05 19.68 23.52
N ALA A 53 -26.83 19.04 22.37
CA ALA A 53 -26.12 19.61 21.23
C ALA A 53 -27.03 20.42 20.30
N GLY A 54 -28.36 20.29 20.48
CA GLY A 54 -29.37 20.92 19.63
C GLY A 54 -29.40 20.29 18.23
N ASP A 55 -29.42 21.15 17.22
CA ASP A 55 -29.40 20.72 15.84
C ASP A 55 -28.05 20.08 15.45
N LEU A 56 -28.12 18.89 14.87
CA LEU A 56 -26.97 18.05 14.51
C LEU A 56 -26.45 18.29 13.08
N HIS A 57 -27.05 19.21 12.30
CA HIS A 57 -26.59 19.54 10.93
C HIS A 57 -25.17 20.14 10.84
N PHE A 58 -24.53 20.42 11.98
CA PHE A 58 -23.13 20.87 12.00
C PHE A 58 -22.13 19.75 11.65
N VAL A 59 -22.53 18.48 11.75
CA VAL A 59 -21.75 17.31 11.30
C VAL A 59 -22.44 16.57 10.15
N ASP A 60 -21.69 15.70 9.46
CA ASP A 60 -22.19 14.94 8.31
C ASP A 60 -22.80 13.59 8.72
N GLY A 61 -22.46 13.09 9.91
CA GLY A 61 -23.01 11.87 10.47
C GLY A 61 -22.74 11.74 11.97
N VAL A 62 -23.58 10.95 12.64
CA VAL A 62 -23.52 10.69 14.07
C VAL A 62 -23.58 9.19 14.30
N VAL A 63 -22.57 8.69 15.00
CA VAL A 63 -22.45 7.35 15.54
C VAL A 63 -22.79 7.46 17.03
N ALA A 64 -24.03 7.16 17.40
CA ALA A 64 -24.54 7.25 18.76
C ALA A 64 -24.58 5.88 19.45
N GLU A 65 -24.86 5.88 20.75
CA GLU A 65 -25.01 4.67 21.57
C GLU A 65 -23.82 3.71 21.45
N ASN A 66 -22.60 4.26 21.55
CA ASN A 66 -21.34 3.53 21.37
C ASN A 66 -21.26 2.75 20.05
N GLY A 67 -21.87 3.26 18.99
CA GLY A 67 -21.85 2.62 17.68
C GLY A 67 -23.04 1.73 17.36
N ALA A 68 -24.05 1.65 18.22
CA ALA A 68 -25.26 0.90 17.93
C ALA A 68 -26.22 1.65 16.99
N VAL A 69 -26.13 2.98 16.91
CA VAL A 69 -27.07 3.81 16.17
C VAL A 69 -26.31 4.74 15.23
N LEU A 70 -26.68 4.74 13.95
CA LEU A 70 -26.22 5.72 12.97
C LEU A 70 -27.32 6.72 12.66
N HIS A 71 -26.96 8.00 12.59
CA HIS A 71 -27.87 9.05 12.15
C HIS A 71 -27.15 10.00 11.18
N PHE A 72 -27.76 10.26 10.04
CA PHE A 72 -27.27 11.22 9.04
C PHE A 72 -28.18 12.45 9.04
N PRO A 73 -27.75 13.58 9.62
CA PRO A 73 -28.59 14.76 9.80
C PRO A 73 -29.20 15.27 8.49
N HIS A 74 -28.40 15.35 7.43
CA HIS A 74 -28.83 15.91 6.14
C HIS A 74 -29.98 15.14 5.47
N SER A 75 -30.00 13.81 5.58
CA SER A 75 -31.08 12.98 5.04
C SER A 75 -32.18 12.67 6.05
N GLY A 76 -31.93 12.96 7.34
CA GLY A 76 -32.78 12.52 8.45
C GLY A 76 -32.77 11.00 8.69
N HIS A 77 -31.97 10.23 7.94
CA HIS A 77 -31.96 8.77 8.04
C HIS A 77 -31.30 8.32 9.35
N THR A 78 -31.95 7.37 10.03
CA THR A 78 -31.42 6.69 11.22
C THR A 78 -31.47 5.19 11.01
N SER A 79 -30.37 4.51 11.33
CA SER A 79 -30.25 3.05 11.25
C SER A 79 -29.76 2.47 12.57
N LEU A 80 -30.36 1.36 12.98
CA LEU A 80 -29.94 0.57 14.13
C LEU A 80 -29.00 -0.53 13.64
N LEU A 81 -27.78 -0.56 14.16
CA LEU A 81 -26.76 -1.57 13.86
C LEU A 81 -26.78 -2.74 14.84
N ALA A 82 -27.65 -2.68 15.85
CA ALA A 82 -27.79 -3.69 16.87
C ALA A 82 -29.27 -3.94 17.20
N PRO A 83 -29.61 -5.08 17.83
CA PRO A 83 -30.96 -5.32 18.31
C PRO A 83 -31.40 -4.25 19.31
N PRO A 84 -32.70 -3.88 19.32
CA PRO A 84 -33.21 -2.91 20.26
C PRO A 84 -33.15 -3.43 21.70
N VAL A 85 -33.20 -2.52 22.67
CA VAL A 85 -33.15 -2.85 24.10
C VAL A 85 -34.22 -3.88 24.48
N SER A 86 -33.81 -4.93 25.19
CA SER A 86 -34.72 -5.97 25.68
C SER A 86 -35.74 -5.43 26.68
N LYS A 87 -37.03 -5.62 26.38
CA LYS A 87 -38.14 -5.29 27.30
C LYS A 87 -38.08 -6.07 28.62
N ALA A 88 -37.58 -7.31 28.56
CA ALA A 88 -37.38 -8.15 29.75
C ALA A 88 -36.30 -7.54 30.65
N PHE A 89 -35.18 -7.11 30.06
CA PHE A 89 -34.11 -6.45 30.80
C PHE A 89 -34.58 -5.17 31.50
N LEU A 90 -35.31 -4.29 30.80
CA LEU A 90 -35.87 -3.08 31.41
C LEU A 90 -36.88 -3.36 32.52
N SER A 91 -37.65 -4.43 32.39
CA SER A 91 -38.60 -4.84 33.43
C SER A 91 -37.87 -5.35 34.67
N GLU A 92 -36.77 -6.09 34.48
CA GLU A 92 -35.91 -6.56 35.56
C GLU A 92 -35.18 -5.40 36.27
N MET A 93 -34.68 -4.40 35.53
CA MET A 93 -34.10 -3.19 36.14
C MET A 93 -35.11 -2.49 37.04
N ARG A 94 -36.36 -2.31 36.57
CA ARG A 94 -37.45 -1.75 37.38
C ARG A 94 -37.78 -2.60 38.60
N ALA A 95 -37.86 -3.93 38.44
CA ALA A 95 -38.14 -4.85 39.55
C ALA A 95 -37.07 -4.80 40.64
N ARG A 96 -35.81 -4.59 40.24
CA ARG A 96 -34.67 -4.40 41.15
C ARG A 96 -34.56 -2.97 41.70
N GLY A 97 -35.37 -2.02 41.24
CA GLY A 97 -35.25 -0.62 41.64
C GLY A 97 -33.94 0.03 41.16
N ILE A 98 -33.39 -0.44 40.03
CA ILE A 98 -32.21 0.13 39.39
C ILE A 98 -32.68 1.23 38.43
N HIS A 99 -32.17 2.44 38.63
CA HIS A 99 -32.48 3.57 37.76
C HIS A 99 -31.60 3.54 36.51
N VAL A 100 -32.24 3.32 35.36
CA VAL A 100 -31.58 3.28 34.06
C VAL A 100 -32.31 4.16 33.06
N MET A 101 -31.58 4.56 32.03
CA MET A 101 -32.09 5.31 30.90
C MET A 101 -31.96 4.46 29.63
N PRO A 102 -33.07 4.03 29.02
CA PRO A 102 -33.04 3.28 27.78
C PRO A 102 -32.85 4.20 26.57
N GLY A 103 -31.90 3.85 25.71
CA GLY A 103 -31.82 4.29 24.31
C GLY A 103 -32.53 3.31 23.37
N ASP A 104 -32.19 3.38 22.09
CA ASP A 104 -32.74 2.47 21.08
C ASP A 104 -32.15 1.07 21.23
N CYS A 105 -30.83 0.96 21.42
CA CYS A 105 -30.07 -0.30 21.49
C CYS A 105 -29.23 -0.44 22.78
N LEU A 106 -28.98 0.67 23.48
CA LEU A 106 -28.16 0.75 24.69
C LEU A 106 -29.01 1.12 25.92
N VAL A 107 -28.60 0.67 27.09
CA VAL A 107 -29.13 1.13 28.38
C VAL A 107 -28.01 1.78 29.18
N ASP A 108 -28.20 3.02 29.59
CA ASP A 108 -27.25 3.80 30.36
C ASP A 108 -27.66 3.87 31.84
N GLY A 109 -26.69 3.73 32.75
CA GLY A 109 -26.93 3.63 34.20
C GLY A 109 -25.72 4.07 35.03
N SER A 110 -25.88 4.04 36.36
CA SER A 110 -24.79 4.33 37.29
C SER A 110 -23.80 3.17 37.34
N ALA A 111 -22.50 3.46 37.35
CA ALA A 111 -21.47 2.44 37.55
C ALA A 111 -21.62 1.66 38.86
N ASP A 112 -22.23 2.27 39.89
CA ASP A 112 -22.50 1.61 41.18
C ASP A 112 -23.48 0.42 41.06
N ASP A 113 -24.36 0.44 40.07
CA ASP A 113 -25.33 -0.63 39.82
C ASP A 113 -24.78 -1.73 38.90
N ALA A 114 -23.53 -1.64 38.42
CA ALA A 114 -22.97 -2.55 37.41
C ALA A 114 -23.07 -4.04 37.80
N LEU A 115 -22.79 -4.39 39.06
CA LEU A 115 -22.89 -5.79 39.52
C LEU A 115 -24.34 -6.30 39.47
N ARG A 116 -25.30 -5.45 39.85
CA ARG A 116 -26.73 -5.80 39.85
C ARG A 116 -27.28 -5.91 38.43
N MET A 117 -26.78 -5.08 37.52
CA MET A 117 -27.06 -5.17 36.09
C MET A 117 -26.48 -6.46 35.50
N LEU A 118 -25.25 -6.82 35.86
CA LEU A 118 -24.60 -8.07 35.42
C LEU A 118 -25.39 -9.31 35.88
N GLU A 119 -25.83 -9.32 37.13
CA GLU A 119 -26.69 -10.40 37.65
C GLU A 119 -28.00 -10.52 36.86
N ALA A 120 -28.63 -9.40 36.50
CA ALA A 120 -29.83 -9.41 35.67
C ALA A 120 -29.57 -9.97 34.27
N ILE A 121 -28.48 -9.54 33.62
CA ILE A 121 -28.04 -10.07 32.31
C ILE A 121 -27.87 -11.59 32.40
N ARG A 122 -27.20 -12.09 33.44
CA ARG A 122 -26.99 -13.53 33.66
C ARG A 122 -28.29 -14.28 33.91
N SER A 123 -29.18 -13.74 34.76
CA SER A 123 -30.46 -14.40 35.09
C SER A 123 -31.41 -14.50 33.91
N LEU A 124 -31.32 -13.55 32.97
CA LEU A 124 -32.13 -13.51 31.76
C LEU A 124 -31.43 -14.14 30.56
N GLU A 125 -30.20 -14.66 30.75
CA GLU A 125 -29.35 -15.26 29.70
C GLU A 125 -29.19 -14.36 28.46
N LEU A 126 -29.06 -13.04 28.67
CA LEU A 126 -28.98 -12.07 27.58
C LEU A 126 -27.53 -11.93 27.09
N PRO A 127 -27.29 -11.81 25.76
CA PRO A 127 -25.96 -11.61 25.18
C PRO A 127 -25.54 -10.12 25.24
N LEU A 128 -25.61 -9.54 26.44
CA LEU A 128 -25.28 -8.14 26.72
C LEU A 128 -23.95 -8.04 27.45
N VAL A 129 -23.21 -6.98 27.14
CA VAL A 129 -21.95 -6.63 27.82
C VAL A 129 -22.12 -5.33 28.60
N LEU A 130 -21.31 -5.17 29.64
CA LEU A 130 -21.19 -3.91 30.38
C LEU A 130 -19.94 -3.17 29.91
N LEU A 131 -20.11 -1.90 29.57
CA LEU A 131 -19.04 -1.00 29.19
C LEU A 131 -19.04 0.20 30.13
N PHE A 132 -17.88 0.46 30.73
CA PHE A 132 -17.71 1.58 31.64
C PHE A 132 -17.29 2.84 30.89
N ASN A 133 -17.81 3.97 31.34
CA ASN A 133 -17.32 5.29 30.93
C ASN A 133 -17.37 6.20 32.17
N ARG A 134 -16.22 6.36 32.82
CA ARG A 134 -16.10 7.10 34.09
C ARG A 134 -17.12 6.58 35.13
N GLY A 135 -17.98 7.46 35.66
CA GLY A 135 -19.00 7.11 36.65
C GLY A 135 -20.26 6.43 36.10
N ARG A 136 -20.29 6.08 34.81
CA ARG A 136 -21.44 5.46 34.13
C ARG A 136 -21.12 4.04 33.68
N VAL A 137 -22.16 3.23 33.56
CA VAL A 137 -22.10 1.91 32.93
C VAL A 137 -23.20 1.80 31.88
N MET A 138 -22.80 1.25 30.74
CA MET A 138 -23.66 1.07 29.58
C MET A 138 -23.83 -0.42 29.33
N THR A 139 -25.07 -0.85 29.14
CA THR A 139 -25.39 -2.21 28.70
C THR A 139 -25.75 -2.19 27.23
N LEU A 140 -25.05 -3.01 26.44
CA LEU A 140 -25.19 -3.05 24.99
C LEU A 140 -24.95 -4.47 24.45
N PRO A 141 -25.45 -4.79 23.25
CA PRO A 141 -25.17 -6.08 22.61
C PRO A 141 -23.67 -6.31 22.38
N GLN A 142 -23.24 -7.57 22.48
CA GLN A 142 -21.86 -7.94 22.18
C GLN A 142 -21.47 -7.57 20.74
N GLY A 143 -20.24 -7.06 20.56
CA GLY A 143 -19.69 -6.67 19.25
C GLY A 143 -19.97 -5.22 18.85
N VAL A 144 -20.83 -4.51 19.58
CA VAL A 144 -21.05 -3.07 19.38
C VAL A 144 -19.92 -2.26 20.01
N SER A 145 -19.35 -1.35 19.24
CA SER A 145 -18.31 -0.40 19.67
C SER A 145 -18.30 0.86 18.80
N LYS A 146 -17.70 1.94 19.33
CA LYS A 146 -17.46 3.19 18.57
C LYS A 146 -16.74 2.91 17.24
N ALA A 147 -15.81 1.97 17.23
CA ALA A 147 -15.10 1.54 16.02
C ALA A 147 -16.03 0.87 15.00
N THR A 148 -16.82 -0.12 15.40
CA THR A 148 -17.74 -0.81 14.47
C THR A 148 -18.81 0.13 13.90
N GLY A 149 -19.30 1.07 14.71
CA GLY A 149 -20.24 2.10 14.25
C GLY A 149 -19.57 3.08 13.27
N LEU A 150 -18.36 3.56 13.59
CA LEU A 150 -17.59 4.41 12.68
C LEU A 150 -17.25 3.71 11.37
N HIS A 151 -16.83 2.45 11.40
CA HIS A 151 -16.57 1.65 10.19
C HIS A 151 -17.81 1.60 9.29
N THR A 152 -18.97 1.29 9.87
CA THR A 152 -20.24 1.23 9.11
C THR A 152 -20.64 2.60 8.54
N ALA A 153 -20.40 3.67 9.30
CA ALA A 153 -20.64 5.04 8.82
C ALA A 153 -19.72 5.40 7.65
N LEU A 154 -18.43 5.06 7.73
CA LEU A 154 -17.45 5.26 6.68
C LEU A 154 -17.82 4.48 5.41
N ASP A 155 -18.21 3.21 5.53
CA ASP A 155 -18.67 2.39 4.40
C ASP A 155 -19.90 3.00 3.72
N THR A 156 -20.87 3.45 4.52
CA THR A 156 -22.10 4.10 4.03
C THR A 156 -21.79 5.35 3.21
N LEU A 157 -20.76 6.10 3.63
CA LEU A 157 -20.30 7.32 2.98
C LEU A 157 -19.23 7.08 1.89
N ARG A 158 -18.80 5.82 1.68
CA ARG A 158 -17.70 5.44 0.78
C ARG A 158 -16.39 6.16 1.12
N LEU A 159 -16.07 6.22 2.41
CA LEU A 159 -14.88 6.86 2.95
C LEU A 159 -13.98 5.80 3.60
N SER A 160 -12.66 6.06 3.61
CA SER A 160 -11.67 5.13 4.14
C SER A 160 -11.30 5.46 5.58
N ALA A 161 -11.22 4.44 6.45
CA ALA A 161 -10.58 4.57 7.76
C ALA A 161 -9.11 5.00 7.63
N ARG A 162 -8.44 4.65 6.53
CA ARG A 162 -7.06 5.03 6.22
C ARG A 162 -6.93 6.50 5.77
N ASN A 163 -8.04 7.23 5.56
CA ASN A 163 -8.09 8.68 5.33
C ASN A 163 -8.73 9.44 6.52
N THR A 164 -8.79 8.80 7.69
CA THR A 164 -9.50 9.31 8.88
C THR A 164 -8.55 9.68 10.02
N VAL A 165 -8.80 10.83 10.64
CA VAL A 165 -8.30 11.17 11.99
C VAL A 165 -9.42 10.94 12.98
N ALA A 166 -9.15 10.24 14.08
CA ALA A 166 -10.08 10.12 15.20
C ALA A 166 -9.55 10.86 16.43
N VAL A 167 -10.43 11.51 17.21
CA VAL A 167 -10.09 12.23 18.44
C VAL A 167 -10.96 11.73 19.60
N GLY A 168 -10.35 11.42 20.74
CA GLY A 168 -11.06 10.97 21.95
C GLY A 168 -10.32 11.32 23.24
N ASP A 169 -10.92 10.98 24.38
CA ASP A 169 -10.42 11.33 25.71
C ASP A 169 -10.46 10.19 26.75
N ALA A 170 -11.29 9.16 26.55
CA ALA A 170 -11.59 8.15 27.59
C ALA A 170 -11.33 6.70 27.16
N GLU A 171 -11.58 5.75 28.07
CA GLU A 171 -11.23 4.33 27.87
C GLU A 171 -12.04 3.67 26.73
N ASN A 172 -13.24 4.16 26.44
CA ASN A 172 -14.07 3.63 25.36
C ASN A 172 -13.63 4.12 23.96
N ASP A 173 -12.64 5.01 23.86
CA ASP A 173 -12.11 5.54 22.60
C ASP A 173 -10.92 4.76 22.05
N HIS A 174 -10.37 3.79 22.79
CA HIS A 174 -9.25 2.98 22.29
C HIS A 174 -9.56 2.37 20.92
N ALA A 175 -10.72 1.73 20.77
CA ALA A 175 -11.12 1.12 19.50
C ALA A 175 -11.33 2.17 18.39
N LEU A 176 -11.90 3.34 18.75
CA LEU A 176 -12.10 4.47 17.83
C LEU A 176 -10.75 4.95 17.26
N LEU A 177 -9.76 5.19 18.13
CA LEU A 177 -8.43 5.62 17.72
C LEU A 177 -7.68 4.55 16.91
N GLN A 178 -7.91 3.27 17.22
CA GLN A 178 -7.30 2.12 16.52
C GLN A 178 -7.83 1.91 15.11
N LEU A 179 -9.12 2.17 14.87
CA LEU A 179 -9.69 2.05 13.54
C LEU A 179 -9.08 3.06 12.55
N ALA A 180 -9.03 4.33 12.96
CA ALA A 180 -8.57 5.45 12.14
C ALA A 180 -7.11 5.30 11.69
N GLU A 181 -6.70 6.07 10.69
CA GLU A 181 -5.30 6.12 10.27
C GLU A 181 -4.45 6.75 11.37
N VAL A 182 -4.91 7.88 11.89
CA VAL A 182 -4.32 8.58 13.02
C VAL A 182 -5.36 8.68 14.13
N GLY A 183 -5.05 8.09 15.28
CA GLY A 183 -5.78 8.28 16.52
C GLY A 183 -5.11 9.36 17.37
N ALA A 184 -5.85 10.40 17.75
CA ALA A 184 -5.39 11.47 18.60
C ALA A 184 -6.11 11.44 19.96
N ALA A 185 -5.36 11.57 21.05
CA ALA A 185 -5.91 11.75 22.39
C ALA A 185 -5.73 13.20 22.84
N VAL A 186 -6.69 13.75 23.57
CA VAL A 186 -6.55 15.06 24.22
C VAL A 186 -5.69 14.97 25.48
N GLU A 187 -4.90 16.01 25.78
CA GLU A 187 -3.95 16.00 26.91
C GLU A 187 -4.61 15.80 28.29
N TRP A 188 -5.82 16.31 28.47
CA TRP A 188 -6.62 16.15 29.69
C TRP A 188 -7.42 14.83 29.74
N GLY A 189 -7.29 13.99 28.71
CA GLY A 189 -7.87 12.66 28.66
C GLY A 189 -7.09 11.65 29.51
N SER A 190 -7.56 10.41 29.52
CA SER A 190 -6.94 9.33 30.30
C SER A 190 -5.50 9.05 29.84
N ASP A 191 -4.61 8.79 30.80
CA ASP A 191 -3.22 8.45 30.49
C ASP A 191 -3.10 7.15 29.67
N ALA A 192 -4.01 6.20 29.89
CA ALA A 192 -4.09 4.96 29.12
C ALA A 192 -4.34 5.24 27.63
N LEU A 193 -5.30 6.12 27.31
CA LEU A 193 -5.60 6.49 25.92
C LEU A 193 -4.45 7.30 25.30
N LYS A 194 -3.87 8.27 26.03
CA LYS A 194 -2.71 9.05 25.55
C LYS A 194 -1.53 8.17 25.18
N ASN A 195 -1.24 7.14 25.98
CA ASN A 195 -0.16 6.19 25.70
C ASN A 195 -0.42 5.30 24.48
N ALA A 196 -1.70 5.07 24.14
CA ALA A 196 -2.10 4.27 22.99
C ALA A 196 -2.34 5.09 21.71
N ALA A 197 -2.44 6.41 21.82
CA ALA A 197 -2.67 7.32 20.71
C ALA A 197 -1.42 7.53 19.85
N ASP A 198 -1.64 7.82 18.57
CA ASP A 198 -0.57 8.17 17.63
C ASP A 198 -0.08 9.61 17.87
N VAL A 199 -0.97 10.49 18.33
CA VAL A 199 -0.72 11.92 18.61
C VAL A 199 -1.44 12.33 19.89
N THR A 200 -0.81 13.20 20.69
CA THR A 200 -1.49 13.88 21.80
C THR A 200 -1.76 15.34 21.42
N ILE A 201 -2.98 15.82 21.63
CA ILE A 201 -3.38 17.21 21.38
C ILE A 201 -3.13 18.02 22.65
N PRO A 202 -2.11 18.91 22.67
CA PRO A 202 -1.80 19.69 23.86
C PRO A 202 -2.88 20.73 24.12
N GLY A 203 -3.24 20.92 25.39
CA GLY A 203 -4.23 21.91 25.81
C GLY A 203 -4.93 21.53 27.11
N VAL A 204 -5.93 22.32 27.49
CA VAL A 204 -6.73 22.12 28.72
C VAL A 204 -8.23 22.04 28.45
N GLY A 205 -8.64 21.96 27.18
CA GLY A 205 -10.03 21.73 26.81
C GLY A 205 -10.33 21.94 25.33
N PRO A 206 -11.62 21.95 24.95
CA PRO A 206 -12.08 21.78 23.57
C PRO A 206 -11.52 22.79 22.55
N GLU A 207 -11.14 24.00 22.97
CA GLU A 207 -10.54 25.00 22.08
C GLU A 207 -9.24 24.50 21.44
N ALA A 208 -8.51 23.62 22.13
CA ALA A 208 -7.33 22.94 21.59
C ALA A 208 -7.70 21.97 20.45
N VAL A 209 -8.83 21.27 20.57
CA VAL A 209 -9.38 20.42 19.50
C VAL A 209 -9.81 21.28 18.31
N ALA A 210 -10.45 22.43 18.55
CA ALA A 210 -10.78 23.38 17.49
C ALA A 210 -9.51 23.84 16.73
N GLY A 211 -8.46 24.21 17.45
CA GLY A 211 -7.17 24.57 16.85
C GLY A 211 -6.54 23.42 16.06
N TYR A 212 -6.69 22.18 16.52
CA TYR A 212 -6.23 21.00 15.80
C TYR A 212 -7.02 20.74 14.51
N ILE A 213 -8.35 20.81 14.57
CA ILE A 213 -9.23 20.68 13.39
C ILE A 213 -8.86 21.72 12.32
N ARG A 214 -8.64 23.00 12.70
CA ARG A 214 -8.22 24.04 11.75
C ARG A 214 -6.88 23.75 11.11
N ARG A 215 -5.91 23.24 11.87
CA ARG A 215 -4.61 22.83 11.31
C ARG A 215 -4.76 21.70 10.30
N LEU A 216 -5.59 20.70 10.62
CA LEU A 216 -5.89 19.59 9.72
C LEU A 216 -6.60 20.06 8.44
N ALA A 217 -7.56 20.99 8.57
CA ALA A 217 -8.26 21.58 7.43
C ALA A 217 -7.34 22.40 6.53
N ALA A 218 -6.43 23.18 7.12
CA ALA A 218 -5.47 24.00 6.38
C ALA A 218 -4.47 23.16 5.57
N THR A 219 -4.05 22.00 6.07
CA THR A 219 -3.13 21.12 5.33
C THR A 219 -3.87 20.19 4.37
N GLY A 220 -5.09 19.73 4.70
CA GLY A 220 -5.81 18.72 3.92
C GLY A 220 -5.14 17.34 3.91
N HIS A 221 -4.13 17.13 4.75
CA HIS A 221 -3.32 15.93 4.82
C HIS A 221 -3.34 15.32 6.21
N LEU A 222 -3.26 14.00 6.25
CA LEU A 222 -3.09 13.26 7.50
C LEU A 222 -1.77 13.67 8.16
N PRO A 223 -1.76 13.93 9.48
CA PRO A 223 -0.53 14.24 10.19
C PRO A 223 0.36 13.00 10.21
N VAL A 224 1.67 13.20 10.20
CA VAL A 224 2.64 12.11 10.34
C VAL A 224 2.88 11.88 11.83
N PRO A 225 2.44 10.75 12.40
CA PRO A 225 2.63 10.51 13.82
C PRO A 225 4.09 10.14 14.11
N PRO A 226 4.63 10.52 15.28
CA PRO A 226 5.98 10.15 15.69
C PRO A 226 6.18 8.63 15.77
N LYS A 227 5.13 7.88 16.14
CA LYS A 227 5.12 6.41 16.11
C LYS A 227 4.16 5.95 15.03
N ALA A 228 4.68 5.22 14.03
CA ALA A 228 3.83 4.59 13.04
C ALA A 228 3.31 3.25 13.59
N ARG A 229 2.02 3.23 13.92
CA ARG A 229 1.36 2.04 14.46
C ARG A 229 1.24 0.89 13.44
N ARG A 230 1.08 1.21 12.15
CA ARG A 230 0.99 0.22 11.08
C ARG A 230 2.37 -0.01 10.46
N GLN A 231 2.77 -1.28 10.42
CA GLN A 231 4.10 -1.72 10.05
C GLN A 231 3.96 -2.85 9.03
N LEU A 232 4.55 -2.67 7.84
CA LEU A 232 4.59 -3.68 6.78
C LEU A 232 5.72 -4.64 7.08
N ARG A 233 5.38 -5.88 7.43
CA ARG A 233 6.38 -6.91 7.74
C ARG A 233 6.98 -7.43 6.45
N LEU A 234 8.26 -7.12 6.22
CA LEU A 234 8.93 -7.48 4.98
C LEU A 234 9.89 -8.65 5.13
N GLY A 235 10.29 -9.01 6.35
CA GLY A 235 11.19 -10.13 6.56
C GLY A 235 11.96 -10.07 7.88
N TYR A 236 13.15 -10.66 7.90
CA TYR A 236 14.02 -10.73 9.08
C TYR A 236 15.46 -10.37 8.75
N THR A 237 16.10 -9.59 9.60
CA THR A 237 17.53 -9.25 9.51
C THR A 237 18.39 -10.47 9.85
N GLU A 238 19.70 -10.40 9.58
CA GLU A 238 20.63 -11.48 9.92
C GLU A 238 20.63 -11.82 11.42
N ASP A 239 20.43 -10.82 12.28
CA ASP A 239 20.30 -10.98 13.74
C ASP A 239 18.93 -11.56 14.17
N GLY A 240 18.11 -12.02 13.23
CA GLY A 240 16.79 -12.62 13.49
C GLY A 240 15.70 -11.62 13.91
N HIS A 241 15.95 -10.31 13.83
CA HIS A 241 14.98 -9.29 14.19
C HIS A 241 14.03 -9.01 13.01
N GLU A 242 12.76 -8.78 13.30
CA GLU A 242 11.77 -8.44 12.27
C GLU A 242 12.17 -7.14 11.56
N PHE A 243 12.25 -7.18 10.23
CA PHE A 243 12.38 -5.99 9.40
C PHE A 243 11.01 -5.55 8.90
N SER A 244 10.62 -4.35 9.30
CA SER A 244 9.31 -3.76 9.00
C SER A 244 9.43 -2.32 8.54
N LEU A 245 8.52 -1.91 7.65
CA LEU A 245 8.41 -0.53 7.20
C LEU A 245 7.15 0.13 7.76
N ALA A 246 7.30 1.34 8.31
CA ALA A 246 6.17 2.16 8.71
C ALA A 246 5.29 2.48 7.48
N VAL A 247 3.97 2.28 7.60
CA VAL A 247 3.05 2.76 6.58
C VAL A 247 2.96 4.28 6.70
N ARG A 248 3.57 4.95 5.73
CA ARG A 248 3.59 6.41 5.60
C ARG A 248 3.43 6.75 4.13
N ASP A 249 3.09 8.01 3.86
CA ASP A 249 2.95 8.52 2.51
C ASP A 249 4.33 8.74 1.87
N ARG A 250 4.97 7.65 1.48
CA ARG A 250 6.35 7.59 0.99
C ARG A 250 6.40 6.94 -0.38
N ASN A 251 7.21 7.52 -1.25
CA ASN A 251 7.58 6.89 -2.51
C ASN A 251 8.57 5.77 -2.23
N VAL A 252 8.31 4.58 -2.79
CA VAL A 252 9.12 3.37 -2.62
C VAL A 252 9.69 2.98 -3.98
N LEU A 253 11.00 2.77 -4.03
CA LEU A 253 11.68 2.16 -5.17
C LEU A 253 12.11 0.75 -4.79
N ILE A 254 11.79 -0.22 -5.65
CA ILE A 254 12.30 -1.59 -5.57
C ILE A 254 13.17 -1.83 -6.81
N ALA A 255 14.47 -2.03 -6.59
CA ALA A 255 15.48 -2.19 -7.63
C ALA A 255 16.19 -3.55 -7.56
N GLY A 256 16.89 -3.92 -8.65
CA GLY A 256 17.66 -5.16 -8.79
C GLY A 256 17.44 -5.85 -10.14
N ASP A 257 18.28 -6.83 -10.45
CA ASP A 257 18.33 -7.57 -11.71
C ASP A 257 17.01 -8.28 -12.07
N ALA A 258 16.83 -8.61 -13.35
CA ALA A 258 15.77 -9.54 -13.73
C ALA A 258 15.85 -10.85 -12.92
N LYS A 259 14.70 -11.36 -12.46
CA LYS A 259 14.57 -12.59 -11.64
C LYS A 259 15.27 -12.56 -10.26
N SER A 260 15.70 -11.40 -9.77
CA SER A 260 16.32 -11.24 -8.45
C SER A 260 15.35 -11.37 -7.26
N GLY A 261 14.03 -11.40 -7.51
CA GLY A 261 12.99 -11.41 -6.47
C GLY A 261 12.25 -10.09 -6.26
N LYS A 262 12.45 -9.07 -7.11
CA LYS A 262 11.73 -7.78 -7.02
C LYS A 262 10.20 -7.92 -6.95
N SER A 263 9.59 -8.62 -7.90
CA SER A 263 8.13 -8.80 -7.96
C SER A 263 7.59 -9.57 -6.75
N TRP A 264 8.42 -10.44 -6.15
CA TRP A 264 8.10 -11.09 -4.88
C TRP A 264 8.04 -10.08 -3.73
N LEU A 265 9.08 -9.26 -3.57
CA LEU A 265 9.14 -8.24 -2.53
C LEU A 265 8.04 -7.18 -2.70
N ALA A 266 7.81 -6.74 -3.94
CA ALA A 266 6.73 -5.82 -4.30
C ALA A 266 5.36 -6.43 -4.00
N GLY A 267 5.15 -7.70 -4.37
CA GLY A 267 3.91 -8.43 -4.07
C GLY A 267 3.68 -8.61 -2.57
N LEU A 268 4.73 -8.87 -1.78
CA LEU A 268 4.65 -8.92 -0.33
C LEU A 268 4.23 -7.56 0.25
N LEU A 269 4.81 -6.46 -0.24
CA LEU A 269 4.45 -5.12 0.17
C LEU A 269 2.97 -4.80 -0.15
N CYS A 270 2.50 -5.16 -1.35
CA CYS A 270 1.09 -5.03 -1.74
C CYS A 270 0.17 -5.84 -0.82
N GLU A 271 0.52 -7.10 -0.56
CA GLU A 271 -0.26 -8.00 0.30
C GLU A 271 -0.40 -7.43 1.71
N GLN A 272 0.69 -6.97 2.33
CA GLN A 272 0.66 -6.35 3.65
C GLN A 272 -0.23 -5.09 3.66
N LEU A 273 -0.15 -4.23 2.64
CA LEU A 273 -1.00 -3.05 2.54
C LEU A 273 -2.49 -3.39 2.40
N ILE A 274 -2.82 -4.35 1.53
CA ILE A 274 -4.21 -4.80 1.32
C ILE A 274 -4.79 -5.37 2.62
N LEU A 275 -4.03 -6.20 3.34
CA LEU A 275 -4.44 -6.79 4.62
C LEU A 275 -4.59 -5.75 5.74
N HIS A 276 -3.88 -4.62 5.66
CA HIS A 276 -4.09 -3.47 6.54
C HIS A 276 -5.25 -2.55 6.12
N GLY A 277 -5.98 -2.90 5.04
CA GLY A 277 -7.14 -2.17 4.55
C GLY A 277 -6.81 -0.98 3.67
N TYR A 278 -5.62 -0.95 3.04
CA TYR A 278 -5.30 0.06 2.04
C TYR A 278 -5.73 -0.40 0.65
N SER A 279 -6.60 0.38 0.00
CA SER A 279 -6.85 0.33 -1.45
C SER A 279 -5.59 0.62 -2.27
N MET A 280 -5.30 -0.25 -3.24
CA MET A 280 -4.16 -0.22 -4.14
C MET A 280 -4.61 -0.20 -5.61
N CYS A 281 -3.81 0.41 -6.49
CA CYS A 281 -3.86 0.15 -7.92
C CYS A 281 -2.49 -0.37 -8.38
N VAL A 282 -2.43 -1.61 -8.85
CA VAL A 282 -1.21 -2.25 -9.33
C VAL A 282 -1.27 -2.28 -10.86
N ILE A 283 -0.33 -1.59 -11.51
CA ILE A 283 -0.12 -1.67 -12.95
C ILE A 283 0.93 -2.74 -13.18
N ASP A 284 0.50 -3.85 -13.76
CA ASP A 284 1.27 -5.08 -13.93
C ASP A 284 1.45 -5.38 -15.42
N PRO A 285 2.56 -4.92 -16.04
CA PRO A 285 2.81 -5.14 -17.45
C PRO A 285 2.99 -6.62 -17.82
N GLU A 286 3.27 -7.49 -16.85
CA GLU A 286 3.84 -8.82 -17.08
C GLU A 286 3.01 -9.95 -16.44
N GLY A 287 2.00 -9.61 -15.63
CA GLY A 287 1.09 -10.56 -15.00
C GLY A 287 1.62 -11.20 -13.70
N ASP A 288 2.66 -10.63 -13.08
CA ASP A 288 3.30 -11.19 -11.88
C ASP A 288 2.42 -11.06 -10.61
N TYR A 289 1.45 -10.14 -10.60
CA TYR A 289 0.63 -9.80 -9.42
C TYR A 289 -0.80 -10.32 -9.49
N ARG A 290 -1.19 -11.08 -10.53
CA ARG A 290 -2.54 -11.67 -10.66
C ARG A 290 -2.96 -12.47 -9.42
N SER A 291 -2.00 -13.14 -8.79
CA SER A 291 -2.17 -13.90 -7.55
C SER A 291 -2.74 -13.11 -6.37
N LEU A 292 -2.61 -11.78 -6.37
CA LEU A 292 -3.19 -10.91 -5.34
C LEU A 292 -4.72 -10.97 -5.34
N GLU A 293 -5.37 -11.45 -6.41
CA GLU A 293 -6.82 -11.68 -6.46
C GLU A 293 -7.36 -12.57 -5.35
N ALA A 294 -6.50 -13.44 -4.79
CA ALA A 294 -6.86 -14.28 -3.65
C ALA A 294 -7.07 -13.48 -2.34
N LEU A 295 -6.65 -12.21 -2.29
CA LEU A 295 -6.82 -11.35 -1.13
C LEU A 295 -8.19 -10.64 -1.12
N PRO A 296 -8.72 -10.30 0.06
CA PRO A 296 -10.00 -9.59 0.17
C PRO A 296 -10.01 -8.28 -0.61
N GLY A 297 -11.10 -8.05 -1.36
CA GLY A 297 -11.33 -6.78 -2.06
C GLY A 297 -10.44 -6.54 -3.28
N VAL A 298 -9.61 -7.50 -3.71
CA VAL A 298 -8.80 -7.37 -4.92
C VAL A 298 -9.59 -7.81 -6.15
N THR A 299 -9.39 -7.11 -7.27
CA THR A 299 -9.96 -7.50 -8.57
C THR A 299 -8.89 -7.36 -9.64
N VAL A 300 -8.71 -8.40 -10.46
CA VAL A 300 -7.81 -8.37 -11.60
C VAL A 300 -8.58 -8.02 -12.87
N LEU A 301 -8.09 -7.03 -13.61
CA LEU A 301 -8.64 -6.57 -14.88
C LEU A 301 -7.57 -6.68 -15.95
N GLY A 302 -7.93 -7.07 -17.17
CA GLY A 302 -6.99 -7.33 -18.26
C GLY A 302 -6.60 -8.82 -18.38
N GLY A 303 -5.36 -9.10 -18.76
CA GLY A 303 -4.88 -10.44 -19.10
C GLY A 303 -5.44 -10.91 -20.44
N GLU A 304 -6.19 -12.01 -20.45
CA GLU A 304 -6.84 -12.52 -21.68
C GLU A 304 -7.94 -11.59 -22.23
N LYS A 305 -8.40 -10.63 -21.41
CA LYS A 305 -9.37 -9.61 -21.79
C LYS A 305 -8.66 -8.29 -22.09
N PRO A 306 -9.26 -7.41 -22.91
CA PRO A 306 -8.74 -6.05 -23.10
C PRO A 306 -8.55 -5.32 -21.77
N PRO A 307 -7.53 -4.44 -21.67
CA PRO A 307 -7.31 -3.67 -20.46
C PRO A 307 -8.50 -2.72 -20.19
N PRO A 308 -8.83 -2.45 -18.92
CA PRO A 308 -10.02 -1.68 -18.56
C PRO A 308 -9.89 -0.23 -19.00
N MET A 309 -10.98 0.37 -19.46
CA MET A 309 -10.97 1.80 -19.79
C MET A 309 -10.71 2.62 -18.52
N PRO A 310 -10.06 3.81 -18.60
CA PRO A 310 -9.80 4.63 -17.41
C PRO A 310 -11.05 4.87 -16.56
N ARG A 311 -12.20 5.09 -17.19
CA ARG A 311 -13.48 5.28 -16.47
C ARG A 311 -13.88 4.06 -15.63
N GLU A 312 -13.75 2.85 -16.16
CA GLU A 312 -14.12 1.59 -15.47
C GLU A 312 -13.20 1.35 -14.26
N LEU A 313 -11.91 1.65 -14.44
CA LEU A 313 -10.93 1.60 -13.36
C LEU A 313 -11.30 2.59 -12.24
N LEU A 314 -11.60 3.84 -12.59
CA LEU A 314 -12.02 4.84 -11.61
C LEU A 314 -13.34 4.47 -10.93
N GLU A 315 -14.27 3.80 -11.61
CA GLU A 315 -15.53 3.31 -11.01
C GLU A 315 -15.27 2.20 -9.98
N SER A 316 -14.35 1.29 -10.27
CA SER A 316 -13.95 0.21 -9.36
C SER A 316 -13.26 0.74 -8.10
N LEU A 317 -12.37 1.72 -8.25
CA LEU A 317 -11.60 2.31 -7.15
C LEU A 317 -12.39 3.32 -6.29
N ARG A 318 -13.67 3.57 -6.57
CA ARG A 318 -14.52 4.43 -5.73
C ARG A 318 -14.84 3.82 -4.37
N TYR A 319 -14.61 2.53 -4.22
CA TYR A 319 -14.89 1.79 -3.00
C TYR A 319 -13.59 1.65 -2.20
N PRO A 320 -13.51 2.17 -0.97
CA PRO A 320 -12.28 2.21 -0.16
C PRO A 320 -11.65 0.85 0.15
N ASP A 321 -12.46 -0.21 0.16
CA ASP A 321 -12.09 -1.60 0.40
C ASP A 321 -11.61 -2.33 -0.86
N ARG A 322 -11.64 -1.67 -2.03
CA ARG A 322 -11.27 -2.28 -3.31
C ARG A 322 -9.86 -1.92 -3.75
N SER A 323 -9.14 -2.94 -4.20
CA SER A 323 -7.87 -2.82 -4.89
C SER A 323 -7.98 -3.40 -6.29
N VAL A 324 -7.28 -2.81 -7.24
CA VAL A 324 -7.29 -3.26 -8.64
C VAL A 324 -5.88 -3.64 -9.07
N VAL A 325 -5.76 -4.79 -9.71
CA VAL A 325 -4.57 -5.18 -10.47
C VAL A 325 -4.91 -5.10 -11.94
N ILE A 326 -4.13 -4.33 -12.70
CA ILE A 326 -4.28 -4.17 -14.15
C ILE A 326 -3.21 -5.03 -14.80
N ASP A 327 -3.61 -6.19 -15.29
CA ASP A 327 -2.76 -7.13 -16.00
C ASP A 327 -2.69 -6.75 -17.48
N LEU A 328 -1.52 -6.30 -17.93
CA LEU A 328 -1.25 -5.94 -19.33
C LEU A 328 -0.37 -6.99 -20.04
N SER A 329 -0.24 -8.20 -19.49
CA SER A 329 0.66 -9.24 -20.01
C SER A 329 0.38 -9.64 -21.47
N HIS A 330 -0.85 -9.47 -21.96
CA HIS A 330 -1.26 -9.81 -23.33
C HIS A 330 -1.42 -8.58 -24.24
N VAL A 331 -1.00 -7.40 -23.78
CA VAL A 331 -1.05 -6.15 -24.56
C VAL A 331 0.31 -5.92 -25.21
N GLU A 332 0.33 -5.42 -26.45
CA GLU A 332 1.58 -5.10 -27.15
C GLU A 332 2.31 -3.92 -26.50
N GLN A 333 3.64 -3.89 -26.57
CA GLN A 333 4.45 -2.94 -25.80
C GLN A 333 4.11 -1.46 -26.06
N ASP A 334 3.88 -1.08 -27.32
CA ASP A 334 3.51 0.30 -27.68
C ASP A 334 2.13 0.67 -27.12
N GLU A 335 1.18 -0.27 -27.15
CA GLU A 335 -0.15 -0.11 -26.56
C GLU A 335 -0.09 0.00 -25.03
N LYS A 336 0.80 -0.76 -24.36
CA LYS A 336 1.04 -0.62 -22.91
C LYS A 336 1.47 0.81 -22.55
N ILE A 337 2.37 1.40 -23.33
CA ILE A 337 2.88 2.76 -23.10
C ILE A 337 1.74 3.78 -23.20
N ASP A 338 0.94 3.71 -24.27
CA ASP A 338 -0.19 4.62 -24.49
C ASP A 338 -1.26 4.45 -23.40
N TYR A 339 -1.54 3.21 -23.02
CA TYR A 339 -2.48 2.89 -21.95
C TYR A 339 -2.05 3.51 -20.60
N ILE A 340 -0.81 3.28 -20.18
CA ILE A 340 -0.27 3.80 -18.90
C ILE A 340 -0.25 5.33 -18.89
N ARG A 341 0.10 5.95 -20.02
CA ARG A 341 0.06 7.42 -20.19
C ARG A 341 -1.36 7.99 -20.08
N SER A 342 -2.39 7.21 -20.40
CA SER A 342 -3.79 7.60 -20.22
C SER A 342 -4.29 7.38 -18.79
N VAL A 343 -3.89 6.28 -18.14
CA VAL A 343 -4.42 5.85 -16.84
C VAL A 343 -3.79 6.59 -15.66
N LEU A 344 -2.47 6.77 -15.66
CA LEU A 344 -1.78 7.40 -14.54
C LEU A 344 -2.30 8.82 -14.21
N PRO A 345 -2.50 9.74 -15.19
CA PRO A 345 -3.09 11.04 -14.91
C PRO A 345 -4.50 10.96 -14.32
N ALA A 346 -5.32 10.02 -14.80
CA ALA A 346 -6.67 9.81 -14.31
C ALA A 346 -6.67 9.31 -12.85
N LEU A 347 -5.79 8.36 -12.52
CA LEU A 347 -5.59 7.87 -11.15
C LEU A 347 -5.11 8.98 -10.23
N ASN A 348 -4.12 9.78 -10.65
CA ASN A 348 -3.60 10.90 -9.86
C ASN A 348 -4.69 11.94 -9.57
N ALA A 349 -5.49 12.31 -10.57
CA ALA A 349 -6.60 13.25 -10.39
C ALA A 349 -7.65 12.71 -9.40
N MET A 350 -7.99 11.42 -9.49
CA MET A 350 -8.87 10.76 -8.53
C MET A 350 -8.28 10.72 -7.12
N ARG A 351 -6.99 10.39 -6.98
CA ARG A 351 -6.30 10.31 -5.69
C ARG A 351 -6.22 11.67 -5.01
N ARG A 352 -5.93 12.75 -5.73
CA ARG A 352 -5.99 14.12 -5.18
C ARG A 352 -7.40 14.48 -4.69
N ARG A 353 -8.44 14.05 -5.40
CA ARG A 353 -9.83 14.35 -5.04
C ARG A 353 -10.33 13.52 -3.86
N THR A 354 -10.04 12.21 -3.86
CA THR A 354 -10.70 11.22 -2.99
C THR A 354 -9.79 10.59 -1.95
N GLY A 355 -8.46 10.64 -2.15
CA GLY A 355 -7.49 9.89 -1.36
C GLY A 355 -7.32 8.44 -1.82
N LEU A 356 -8.07 8.00 -2.84
CA LEU A 356 -8.06 6.64 -3.37
C LEU A 356 -7.55 6.59 -4.82
N PRO A 357 -6.86 5.49 -5.22
CA PRO A 357 -6.31 4.46 -4.33
C PRO A 357 -5.27 5.07 -3.40
N HIS A 358 -5.05 4.49 -2.22
CA HIS A 358 -4.05 5.00 -1.28
C HIS A 358 -2.63 4.85 -1.85
N ARG A 359 -2.41 3.86 -2.73
CA ARG A 359 -1.13 3.64 -3.39
C ARG A 359 -1.27 3.18 -4.83
N ILE A 360 -0.30 3.58 -5.64
CA ILE A 360 -0.16 3.12 -7.03
C ILE A 360 1.17 2.38 -7.13
N LEU A 361 1.13 1.12 -7.56
CA LEU A 361 2.31 0.36 -7.93
C LEU A 361 2.46 0.35 -9.45
N LEU A 362 3.65 0.67 -9.94
CA LEU A 362 4.02 0.51 -11.34
C LEU A 362 5.22 -0.44 -11.44
N ASP A 363 5.00 -1.62 -11.99
CA ASP A 363 6.08 -2.55 -12.30
C ASP A 363 6.74 -2.22 -13.65
N GLU A 364 7.99 -2.65 -13.80
CA GLU A 364 8.86 -2.44 -14.96
C GLU A 364 8.89 -0.97 -15.44
N ALA A 365 8.91 -0.04 -14.48
CA ALA A 365 8.65 1.38 -14.73
C ALA A 365 9.63 2.06 -15.68
N HIS A 366 10.83 1.52 -15.87
CA HIS A 366 11.83 2.03 -16.81
C HIS A 366 11.35 1.98 -18.28
N TYR A 367 10.36 1.13 -18.61
CA TYR A 367 9.72 1.13 -19.93
C TYR A 367 8.72 2.26 -20.13
N PHE A 368 8.21 2.88 -19.06
CA PHE A 368 7.09 3.83 -19.17
C PHE A 368 7.47 5.25 -18.74
N LEU A 369 8.44 5.36 -17.85
CA LEU A 369 8.85 6.63 -17.26
C LEU A 369 10.07 7.27 -17.93
N HIS A 370 10.37 6.93 -19.19
CA HIS A 370 11.47 7.54 -19.93
C HIS A 370 10.98 8.60 -20.94
N GLY A 371 11.74 9.69 -21.10
CA GLY A 371 11.48 10.75 -22.07
C GLY A 371 10.90 12.04 -21.49
N ALA A 372 10.64 13.03 -22.35
CA ALA A 372 10.16 14.34 -21.94
C ALA A 372 8.71 14.28 -21.42
N GLY A 373 8.47 14.88 -20.24
CA GLY A 373 7.12 15.00 -19.65
C GLY A 373 6.67 13.80 -18.80
N THR A 374 7.45 12.73 -18.69
CA THR A 374 7.10 11.55 -17.87
C THR A 374 7.12 11.82 -16.36
N SER A 375 7.88 12.83 -15.91
CA SER A 375 7.86 13.27 -14.50
C SER A 375 6.48 13.74 -14.03
N ARG A 376 5.58 14.12 -14.95
CA ARG A 376 4.19 14.51 -14.64
C ARG A 376 3.22 13.32 -14.58
N LEU A 377 3.65 12.12 -14.98
CA LEU A 377 2.81 10.93 -14.92
C LEU A 377 2.68 10.40 -13.50
N LEU A 378 3.66 10.65 -12.63
CA LEU A 378 3.56 10.33 -11.22
C LEU A 378 3.28 11.61 -10.43
N ASP A 379 2.38 11.49 -9.47
CA ASP A 379 2.12 12.54 -8.51
C ASP A 379 3.09 12.39 -7.35
N LEU A 380 4.22 13.12 -7.45
CA LEU A 380 5.30 13.10 -6.46
C LEU A 380 5.01 14.02 -5.26
N ASP A 381 4.08 14.97 -5.38
CA ASP A 381 3.71 15.88 -4.28
C ASP A 381 2.90 15.14 -3.21
N THR A 382 2.00 14.26 -3.65
CA THR A 382 1.17 13.44 -2.75
C THR A 382 1.81 12.12 -2.36
N ASN A 383 3.03 11.81 -2.81
CA ASN A 383 3.73 10.54 -2.58
C ASN A 383 2.86 9.30 -2.90
N GLY A 384 2.98 8.21 -2.11
CA GLY A 384 2.16 7.02 -2.30
C GLY A 384 2.40 6.25 -3.59
N ASN A 385 3.59 6.37 -4.21
CA ASN A 385 3.96 5.60 -5.39
C ASN A 385 4.93 4.49 -5.02
N THR A 386 4.74 3.30 -5.58
CA THR A 386 5.69 2.20 -5.53
C THR A 386 6.15 1.90 -6.94
N VAL A 387 7.44 2.03 -7.18
CA VAL A 387 8.05 1.84 -8.49
C VAL A 387 8.98 0.65 -8.41
N VAL A 388 8.78 -0.30 -9.31
CA VAL A 388 9.65 -1.47 -9.43
C VAL A 388 10.39 -1.37 -10.76
N THR A 389 11.70 -1.59 -10.73
CA THR A 389 12.54 -1.47 -11.92
C THR A 389 13.79 -2.32 -11.77
N TYR A 390 14.43 -2.68 -12.89
CA TYR A 390 15.80 -3.17 -12.90
C TYR A 390 16.77 -2.21 -13.60
N PHE A 391 16.29 -1.04 -14.02
CA PHE A 391 17.12 0.07 -14.53
C PHE A 391 16.73 1.35 -13.79
N ALA A 392 17.29 1.57 -12.61
CA ALA A 392 17.06 2.78 -11.84
C ALA A 392 17.60 4.03 -12.56
N SER A 393 18.73 3.89 -13.28
CA SER A 393 19.35 4.96 -14.07
C SER A 393 18.48 5.55 -15.19
N ARG A 394 17.44 4.81 -15.61
CA ARG A 394 16.49 5.25 -16.64
C ARG A 394 15.27 5.98 -16.08
N LEU A 395 15.10 5.99 -14.76
CA LEU A 395 14.00 6.70 -14.13
C LEU A 395 14.25 8.22 -14.10
N PRO A 396 13.19 9.04 -14.10
CA PRO A 396 13.32 10.48 -13.95
C PRO A 396 14.06 10.84 -12.65
N ARG A 397 14.96 11.83 -12.73
CA ARG A 397 15.72 12.27 -11.55
C ARG A 397 14.80 12.75 -10.43
N GLU A 398 13.72 13.43 -10.79
CA GLU A 398 12.71 13.95 -9.86
C GLU A 398 12.04 12.82 -9.05
N LEU A 399 11.78 11.66 -9.67
CA LEU A 399 11.25 10.50 -8.96
C LEU A 399 12.28 9.92 -7.99
N LEU A 400 13.53 9.79 -8.44
CA LEU A 400 14.61 9.26 -7.60
C LEU A 400 14.92 10.18 -6.41
N ASP A 401 14.87 11.51 -6.62
CA ASP A 401 15.03 12.53 -5.56
C ASP A 401 13.86 12.51 -4.57
N ALA A 402 12.63 12.27 -5.06
CA ALA A 402 11.43 12.17 -4.23
C ALA A 402 11.25 10.81 -3.53
N THR A 403 12.13 9.83 -3.79
CA THR A 403 12.04 8.48 -3.21
C THR A 403 12.52 8.47 -1.75
N ASN A 404 11.71 7.92 -0.85
CA ASN A 404 12.00 7.90 0.59
C ASN A 404 12.36 6.50 1.11
N VAL A 405 12.07 5.46 0.32
CA VAL A 405 12.38 4.07 0.66
C VAL A 405 12.98 3.43 -0.58
N ILE A 406 14.18 2.88 -0.44
CA ILE A 406 14.80 2.09 -1.52
C ILE A 406 15.12 0.71 -0.99
N LEU A 407 14.53 -0.29 -1.64
CA LEU A 407 14.78 -1.70 -1.41
C LEU A 407 15.48 -2.27 -2.64
N VAL A 408 16.57 -2.99 -2.43
CA VAL A 408 17.42 -3.51 -3.51
C VAL A 408 17.53 -5.02 -3.32
N THR A 409 17.03 -5.76 -4.29
CA THR A 409 17.33 -7.20 -4.45
C THR A 409 18.68 -7.36 -5.15
N CYS A 410 19.11 -8.57 -5.52
CA CYS A 410 20.38 -8.74 -6.26
C CYS A 410 20.48 -7.76 -7.43
N GLU A 411 21.53 -6.95 -7.46
CA GLU A 411 21.82 -5.94 -8.48
C GLU A 411 23.28 -6.10 -8.89
N SER A 412 23.52 -6.68 -10.06
CA SER A 412 24.85 -7.03 -10.53
C SER A 412 25.44 -5.97 -11.46
N ASN A 413 24.65 -5.02 -11.95
CA ASN A 413 25.13 -3.99 -12.88
C ASN A 413 25.87 -2.87 -12.13
N PRO A 414 27.18 -2.69 -12.35
CA PRO A 414 27.95 -1.65 -11.66
C PRO A 414 27.44 -0.23 -11.90
N ALA A 415 26.86 0.04 -13.08
CA ALA A 415 26.31 1.36 -13.41
C ALA A 415 25.03 1.66 -12.61
N GLU A 416 24.20 0.65 -12.36
CA GLU A 416 22.99 0.77 -11.53
C GLU A 416 23.35 0.86 -10.05
N ILE A 417 24.32 0.06 -9.59
CA ILE A 417 24.89 0.19 -8.23
C ILE A 417 25.43 1.62 -8.02
N ASP A 418 26.18 2.16 -8.98
CA ASP A 418 26.71 3.52 -8.91
C ASP A 418 25.59 4.58 -8.90
N GLU A 419 24.49 4.36 -9.63
CA GLU A 419 23.32 5.26 -9.57
C GLU A 419 22.62 5.20 -8.22
N LEU A 420 22.41 4.01 -7.66
CA LEU A 420 21.84 3.82 -6.32
C LEU A 420 22.77 4.40 -5.24
N PHE A 421 24.09 4.29 -5.42
CA PHE A 421 25.09 4.85 -4.51
C PHE A 421 24.99 6.36 -4.39
N LYS A 422 24.73 7.08 -5.50
CA LYS A 422 24.52 8.54 -5.48
C LYS A 422 23.35 8.98 -4.59
N ARG A 423 22.45 8.06 -4.25
CA ARG A 423 21.28 8.31 -3.38
C ARG A 423 21.59 8.13 -1.90
N CYS A 424 22.74 7.57 -1.57
CA CYS A 424 23.18 7.47 -0.19
C CYS A 424 23.82 8.78 0.27
N THR A 425 23.02 9.68 0.85
CA THR A 425 23.50 10.96 1.38
C THR A 425 24.30 10.82 2.68
N SER A 426 24.12 9.71 3.41
CA SER A 426 24.83 9.39 4.66
C SER A 426 26.08 8.52 4.47
N CYS A 427 26.30 7.94 3.29
CA CYS A 427 27.49 7.15 3.03
C CYS A 427 28.67 8.11 2.88
N GLU A 428 29.58 8.12 3.86
CA GLU A 428 30.87 8.77 3.69
C GLU A 428 31.51 8.30 2.37
N THR A 429 32.04 9.26 1.61
CA THR A 429 32.72 9.07 0.31
C THR A 429 34.03 8.26 0.40
N ALA A 430 34.26 7.59 1.53
CA ALA A 430 35.44 6.77 1.77
C ALA A 430 35.45 5.51 0.88
N PRO A 431 36.61 5.07 0.35
CA PRO A 431 36.73 3.87 -0.49
C PRO A 431 36.16 2.58 0.14
N ALA A 432 36.13 2.51 1.47
CA ALA A 432 35.54 1.39 2.22
C ALA A 432 34.02 1.28 2.06
N SER A 433 33.32 2.37 1.74
CA SER A 433 31.88 2.32 1.46
C SER A 433 31.60 1.60 0.15
N ARG A 434 32.37 1.83 -0.92
CA ARG A 434 32.14 1.23 -2.24
C ARG A 434 32.24 -0.30 -2.25
N ALA A 435 33.13 -0.88 -1.45
CA ALA A 435 33.25 -2.34 -1.29
C ALA A 435 32.01 -2.99 -0.63
N ARG A 436 31.25 -2.23 0.18
CA ARG A 436 29.97 -2.73 0.74
C ARG A 436 28.86 -2.75 -0.31
N TRP A 437 28.90 -1.84 -1.28
CA TRP A 437 27.89 -1.76 -2.35
C TRP A 437 28.08 -2.83 -3.43
N SER A 438 29.30 -3.33 -3.65
CA SER A 438 29.50 -4.49 -4.51
C SER A 438 28.84 -5.77 -3.98
N ALA A 439 28.52 -5.82 -2.67
CA ALA A 439 27.76 -6.94 -2.11
C ALA A 439 26.32 -7.04 -2.66
N LEU A 440 25.77 -5.96 -3.22
CA LEU A 440 24.45 -5.98 -3.87
C LEU A 440 24.40 -6.97 -5.05
N GLY A 441 25.51 -7.19 -5.75
CA GLY A 441 25.62 -8.16 -6.84
C GLY A 441 25.77 -9.61 -6.40
N HIS A 442 25.86 -9.86 -5.09
CA HIS A 442 26.06 -11.19 -4.50
C HIS A 442 24.92 -11.61 -3.57
N LEU A 443 23.80 -10.89 -3.59
CA LEU A 443 22.62 -11.23 -2.79
C LEU A 443 22.00 -12.53 -3.30
N SER A 444 21.69 -13.45 -2.38
CA SER A 444 20.99 -14.69 -2.72
C SER A 444 19.51 -14.41 -3.05
N LEU A 445 18.89 -15.32 -3.80
CA LEU A 445 17.44 -15.24 -4.04
C LEU A 445 16.69 -15.24 -2.71
N GLY A 446 15.78 -14.28 -2.53
CA GLY A 446 15.04 -14.10 -1.27
C GLY A 446 15.75 -13.19 -0.27
N GLN A 447 16.90 -12.61 -0.60
CA GLN A 447 17.52 -11.54 0.17
C GLN A 447 17.28 -10.17 -0.48
N ALA A 448 17.21 -9.14 0.35
CA ALA A 448 17.18 -7.76 -0.07
C ALA A 448 17.94 -6.86 0.91
N VAL A 449 18.39 -5.72 0.42
CA VAL A 449 19.06 -4.67 1.18
C VAL A 449 18.19 -3.43 1.18
N VAL A 450 18.06 -2.81 2.35
CA VAL A 450 17.43 -1.51 2.53
C VAL A 450 18.52 -0.45 2.48
N LEU A 451 18.35 0.58 1.66
CA LEU A 451 19.33 1.66 1.56
C LEU A 451 19.16 2.72 2.66
N PRO A 452 20.25 3.43 3.05
CA PRO A 452 20.27 4.49 4.07
C PRO A 452 19.28 5.64 3.94
N VAL A 453 18.78 5.91 2.73
CA VAL A 453 17.71 6.91 2.53
C VAL A 453 16.41 6.51 3.25
N THR A 454 16.25 5.22 3.56
CA THR A 454 15.12 4.66 4.29
C THR A 454 15.35 4.82 5.79
N GLU A 455 14.46 5.56 6.46
CA GLU A 455 14.55 5.83 7.91
C GLU A 455 14.75 4.57 8.77
N GLU A 456 14.03 3.48 8.45
CA GLU A 456 14.10 2.21 9.19
C GLU A 456 15.42 1.45 9.03
N SER A 457 16.30 1.89 8.13
CA SER A 457 17.63 1.32 8.00
C SER A 457 18.61 1.85 9.06
N GLY A 458 18.27 2.95 9.75
CA GLY A 458 19.16 3.60 10.72
C GLY A 458 20.36 4.31 10.08
N GLY A 459 20.29 4.63 8.79
CA GLY A 459 21.36 5.29 8.05
C GLY A 459 22.43 4.35 7.49
N GLU A 460 22.24 3.04 7.60
CA GLU A 460 23.16 2.01 7.08
C GLU A 460 22.49 1.11 6.04
N LEU A 461 23.31 0.38 5.27
CA LEU A 461 22.82 -0.70 4.40
C LEU A 461 22.38 -1.86 5.29
N LYS A 462 21.11 -2.25 5.20
CA LYS A 462 20.55 -3.30 6.06
C LYS A 462 20.09 -4.48 5.24
N LEU A 463 20.81 -5.60 5.36
CA LEU A 463 20.44 -6.88 4.75
C LEU A 463 19.30 -7.54 5.52
N PHE A 464 18.32 -8.08 4.80
CA PHE A 464 17.25 -8.89 5.37
C PHE A 464 16.84 -10.01 4.40
N THR A 465 16.35 -11.11 4.97
CA THR A 465 15.69 -12.18 4.25
C THR A 465 14.22 -11.82 4.09
N ILE A 466 13.75 -11.80 2.84
CA ILE A 466 12.38 -11.44 2.48
C ILE A 466 11.40 -12.48 3.05
N GLY A 467 10.31 -12.00 3.64
CA GLY A 467 9.25 -12.81 4.22
C GLY A 467 8.46 -13.62 3.19
N GLN A 468 7.68 -14.55 3.71
CA GLN A 468 6.75 -15.34 2.89
C GLN A 468 5.50 -14.54 2.55
N ARG A 469 4.90 -14.85 1.39
CA ARG A 469 3.61 -14.34 0.95
C ARG A 469 2.53 -15.38 1.25
N LEU A 470 1.33 -14.91 1.61
CA LEU A 470 0.11 -15.73 1.66
C LEU A 470 -0.33 -16.14 0.26
N THR A 471 -0.12 -15.24 -0.71
CA THR A 471 -0.46 -15.45 -2.12
C THR A 471 0.66 -16.16 -2.88
N PRO A 472 0.34 -17.16 -3.73
CA PRO A 472 1.36 -17.84 -4.53
C PRO A 472 1.92 -16.87 -5.57
N HIS A 473 3.22 -16.84 -5.80
CA HIS A 473 3.76 -16.01 -6.89
C HIS A 473 3.56 -16.71 -8.23
N VAL A 474 2.69 -16.18 -9.08
CA VAL A 474 2.58 -16.59 -10.48
C VAL A 474 3.75 -15.95 -11.20
N ARG A 475 4.69 -16.76 -11.68
CA ARG A 475 5.66 -16.29 -12.68
C ARG A 475 4.98 -16.49 -14.03
N HIS A 476 4.64 -15.42 -14.74
CA HIS A 476 4.30 -15.58 -16.15
C HIS A 476 5.58 -16.04 -16.86
N ARG A 477 5.66 -17.35 -17.16
CA ARG A 477 6.85 -18.03 -17.71
C ARG A 477 7.25 -17.52 -19.11
N GLN A 478 6.44 -16.69 -19.76
CA GLN A 478 6.63 -16.21 -21.14
C GLN A 478 7.51 -14.94 -21.27
N LYS A 479 7.95 -14.36 -20.15
CA LYS A 479 8.47 -12.98 -19.99
C LYS A 479 9.61 -12.50 -20.93
N TYR A 480 10.36 -13.40 -21.57
CA TYR A 480 11.51 -13.01 -22.42
C TYR A 480 11.72 -13.89 -23.66
N ALA A 481 11.19 -15.12 -23.63
CA ALA A 481 11.27 -16.06 -24.73
C ALA A 481 10.58 -15.52 -25.99
N ASP A 482 9.43 -14.89 -25.81
CA ASP A 482 8.45 -14.66 -26.89
C ASP A 482 8.07 -13.20 -27.09
N VAL A 483 8.42 -12.30 -26.14
CA VAL A 483 8.13 -10.87 -26.27
C VAL A 483 9.14 -10.24 -27.23
N PRO A 484 8.71 -9.70 -28.38
CA PRO A 484 9.62 -9.14 -29.38
C PRO A 484 10.16 -7.78 -28.94
N VAL A 485 11.49 -7.65 -28.93
CA VAL A 485 12.15 -6.35 -28.77
C VAL A 485 11.87 -5.45 -29.98
N THR A 486 12.04 -4.15 -29.78
CA THR A 486 11.88 -3.13 -30.83
C THR A 486 12.79 -3.42 -32.02
N GLU A 487 12.41 -2.98 -33.23
CA GLU A 487 13.22 -3.26 -34.44
C GLU A 487 14.67 -2.77 -34.33
N SER A 488 14.90 -1.66 -33.63
CA SER A 488 16.21 -1.09 -33.38
C SER A 488 17.09 -1.92 -32.44
N ARG A 489 16.52 -2.86 -31.70
CA ARG A 489 17.20 -3.72 -30.71
C ARG A 489 17.27 -5.19 -31.11
N ALA A 490 16.72 -5.54 -32.28
CA ALA A 490 16.76 -6.90 -32.80
C ALA A 490 18.21 -7.35 -33.04
N PHE A 491 18.53 -8.61 -32.72
CA PHE A 491 19.83 -9.18 -33.10
C PHE A 491 19.83 -9.44 -34.60
N GLN A 492 20.85 -8.97 -35.31
CA GLN A 492 20.94 -9.12 -36.75
C GLN A 492 21.99 -10.18 -37.12
N PHE A 493 21.51 -11.30 -37.66
CA PHE A 493 22.35 -12.32 -38.29
C PHE A 493 22.66 -11.92 -39.74
N ALA A 494 23.94 -11.80 -40.02
CA ALA A 494 24.56 -11.41 -41.28
C ALA A 494 25.89 -12.17 -41.45
N PRO A 495 25.86 -13.52 -41.49
CA PRO A 495 27.05 -14.30 -41.82
C PRO A 495 27.46 -13.92 -43.25
N ASN A 496 28.61 -13.25 -43.40
CA ASN A 496 29.17 -12.71 -44.66
C ASN A 496 28.63 -11.34 -45.14
N GLY A 497 27.97 -10.56 -44.28
CA GLY A 497 27.58 -9.17 -44.61
C GLY A 497 26.33 -9.02 -45.47
N VAL A 498 25.65 -10.13 -45.81
CA VAL A 498 24.30 -10.13 -46.39
C VAL A 498 23.32 -10.43 -45.26
N ALA A 499 22.38 -9.51 -45.01
CA ALA A 499 21.39 -9.66 -43.95
C ALA A 499 20.47 -10.86 -44.25
N SER A 500 20.48 -11.89 -43.41
CA SER A 500 19.71 -13.12 -43.66
C SER A 500 18.52 -13.25 -42.71
N HIS A 501 18.70 -13.01 -41.41
CA HIS A 501 17.63 -13.12 -40.42
C HIS A 501 17.83 -12.16 -39.22
N ARG A 502 16.72 -11.72 -38.62
CA ARG A 502 16.71 -10.91 -37.39
C ARG A 502 15.98 -11.67 -36.29
N ALA A 503 16.57 -11.73 -35.11
CA ALA A 503 15.93 -12.24 -33.91
C ALA A 503 15.43 -11.08 -33.06
N ARG A 504 14.11 -11.01 -32.86
CA ARG A 504 13.45 -10.06 -31.99
C ARG A 504 13.07 -10.67 -30.64
N THR A 505 13.07 -11.99 -30.53
CA THR A 505 12.82 -12.68 -29.26
C THR A 505 14.00 -13.61 -28.92
N LEU A 506 14.13 -14.02 -27.66
CA LEU A 506 15.12 -15.03 -27.27
C LEU A 506 14.87 -16.38 -27.95
N ARG A 507 13.61 -16.76 -28.17
CA ARG A 507 13.26 -17.98 -28.92
C ARG A 507 13.74 -17.90 -30.36
N GLN A 508 13.48 -16.79 -31.05
CA GLN A 508 13.97 -16.57 -32.42
C GLN A 508 15.50 -16.56 -32.48
N PHE A 509 16.16 -16.04 -31.45
CA PHE A 509 17.61 -16.02 -31.37
C PHE A 509 18.19 -17.42 -31.20
N VAL A 510 17.65 -18.21 -30.28
CA VAL A 510 18.05 -19.62 -30.06
C VAL A 510 17.79 -20.45 -31.32
N GLN A 511 16.61 -20.32 -31.94
CA GLN A 511 16.30 -21.00 -33.21
C GLN A 511 17.27 -20.61 -34.33
N ALA A 512 17.67 -19.33 -34.40
CA ALA A 512 18.62 -18.87 -35.40
C ALA A 512 20.05 -19.39 -35.15
N LEU A 513 20.45 -19.55 -33.87
CA LEU A 513 21.74 -20.17 -33.51
C LEU A 513 21.76 -21.67 -33.83
N GLU A 514 20.65 -22.38 -33.59
CA GLU A 514 20.53 -23.81 -33.88
C GLU A 514 20.46 -24.10 -35.38
N ALA A 515 19.84 -23.21 -36.15
CA ALA A 515 19.79 -23.29 -37.61
C ALA A 515 21.06 -22.76 -38.30
N ALA A 516 22.01 -22.21 -37.56
CA ALA A 516 23.23 -21.62 -38.11
C ALA A 516 24.16 -22.69 -38.68
N ALA A 517 24.65 -22.49 -39.91
CA ALA A 517 25.65 -23.37 -40.50
C ALA A 517 26.98 -23.31 -39.73
N GLU A 518 27.74 -24.40 -39.74
CA GLU A 518 29.05 -24.51 -39.09
C GLU A 518 29.98 -23.34 -39.50
N GLY A 519 30.56 -22.64 -38.52
CA GLY A 519 31.44 -21.49 -38.73
C GLY A 519 30.74 -20.14 -39.02
N SER A 520 29.42 -20.11 -39.21
CA SER A 520 28.68 -18.87 -39.49
C SER A 520 28.58 -17.92 -38.28
N CYS A 521 28.73 -18.45 -37.06
CA CYS A 521 28.72 -17.70 -35.81
C CYS A 521 30.10 -17.17 -35.38
N ASP A 522 31.18 -17.55 -36.06
CA ASP A 522 32.58 -17.27 -35.67
C ASP A 522 32.86 -15.78 -35.46
N GLY A 523 32.36 -14.95 -36.37
CA GLY A 523 32.54 -13.51 -36.30
C GLY A 523 31.88 -12.91 -35.06
N TYR A 524 30.71 -13.44 -34.66
CA TYR A 524 29.97 -12.98 -33.49
C TYR A 524 30.65 -13.41 -32.19
N LEU A 525 31.04 -14.68 -32.10
CA LEU A 525 31.76 -15.24 -30.95
C LEU A 525 33.08 -14.51 -30.69
N ARG A 526 33.85 -14.22 -31.75
CA ARG A 526 35.13 -13.49 -31.62
C ARG A 526 34.95 -12.03 -31.20
N ARG A 527 33.84 -11.38 -31.56
CA ARG A 527 33.54 -9.99 -31.16
C ARG A 527 32.85 -9.88 -29.80
N GLY A 528 32.27 -10.96 -29.31
CA GLY A 528 31.48 -10.98 -28.08
C GLY A 528 30.08 -10.40 -28.28
N ASP A 529 29.50 -10.59 -29.46
CA ASP A 529 28.24 -9.92 -29.84
C ASP A 529 27.04 -10.53 -29.09
N PHE A 530 27.08 -11.82 -28.74
CA PHE A 530 25.96 -12.48 -28.05
C PHE A 530 25.87 -12.02 -26.60
N SER A 531 27.00 -12.05 -25.87
CA SER A 531 27.03 -11.52 -24.49
C SER A 531 26.66 -10.04 -24.45
N ARG A 532 27.11 -9.24 -25.43
CA ARG A 532 26.76 -7.81 -25.52
C ARG A 532 25.27 -7.62 -25.76
N TRP A 533 24.64 -8.38 -26.66
CA TRP A 533 23.20 -8.28 -26.89
C TRP A 533 22.39 -8.68 -25.65
N MET A 534 22.77 -9.76 -24.97
CA MET A 534 22.13 -10.19 -23.72
C MET A 534 22.20 -9.12 -22.63
N ALA A 535 23.36 -8.46 -22.48
CA ALA A 535 23.55 -7.36 -21.54
C ALA A 535 22.76 -6.11 -21.95
N ASP A 536 22.90 -5.65 -23.19
CA ASP A 536 22.43 -4.33 -23.61
C ASP A 536 20.91 -4.30 -23.89
N VAL A 537 20.35 -5.42 -24.35
CA VAL A 537 18.95 -5.52 -24.77
C VAL A 537 18.07 -6.13 -23.69
N PHE A 538 18.49 -7.23 -23.07
CA PHE A 538 17.70 -7.92 -22.04
C PHE A 538 18.09 -7.52 -20.62
N GLY A 539 19.24 -6.89 -20.41
CA GLY A 539 19.73 -6.54 -19.07
C GLY A 539 20.12 -7.76 -18.25
N ASP A 540 20.37 -8.90 -18.91
CA ASP A 540 20.70 -10.15 -18.23
C ASP A 540 22.21 -10.31 -18.11
N TYR A 541 22.80 -9.57 -17.17
CA TYR A 541 24.25 -9.49 -17.00
C TYR A 541 24.87 -10.79 -16.51
N ALA A 542 24.17 -11.55 -15.66
CA ALA A 542 24.67 -12.86 -15.21
C ALA A 542 24.77 -13.84 -16.39
N LEU A 543 23.75 -13.87 -17.26
CA LEU A 543 23.83 -14.65 -18.49
C LEU A 543 24.88 -14.09 -19.44
N ALA A 544 24.97 -12.76 -19.57
CA ALA A 544 25.96 -12.14 -20.42
C ALA A 544 27.39 -12.49 -19.99
N GLU A 545 27.69 -12.55 -18.69
CA GLU A 545 28.97 -13.02 -18.17
C GLU A 545 29.21 -14.50 -18.48
N GLU A 546 28.19 -15.35 -18.32
CA GLU A 546 28.27 -16.77 -18.69
C GLU A 546 28.57 -16.94 -20.19
N LEU A 547 27.83 -16.24 -21.08
CA LEU A 547 28.12 -16.24 -22.52
C LEU A 547 29.50 -15.65 -22.82
N ARG A 548 29.92 -14.60 -22.11
CA ARG A 548 31.21 -13.94 -22.33
C ARG A 548 32.37 -14.87 -22.01
N GLU A 549 32.22 -15.74 -21.01
CA GLU A 549 33.22 -16.77 -20.71
C GLU A 549 33.29 -17.81 -21.84
N GLN A 550 32.14 -18.24 -22.39
CA GLN A 550 32.13 -19.15 -23.54
C GLN A 550 32.75 -18.50 -24.79
N GLU A 551 32.38 -17.25 -25.10
CA GLU A 551 32.96 -16.47 -26.20
C GLU A 551 34.49 -16.27 -26.02
N ARG A 552 34.96 -16.11 -24.78
CA ARG A 552 36.39 -15.99 -24.44
C ARG A 552 37.12 -17.32 -24.65
N ARG A 553 36.56 -18.43 -24.18
CA ARG A 553 37.12 -19.79 -24.39
C ARG A 553 37.25 -20.12 -25.87
N TYR A 554 36.23 -19.81 -26.66
CA TYR A 554 36.27 -19.93 -28.12
C TYR A 554 37.39 -19.10 -28.74
N ARG A 555 37.56 -17.84 -28.30
CA ARG A 555 38.60 -16.93 -28.82
C ARG A 555 40.02 -17.42 -28.56
N VAL A 556 40.26 -18.08 -27.43
CA VAL A 556 41.57 -18.62 -27.03
C VAL A 556 41.82 -20.02 -27.63
N GLY A 557 40.83 -20.61 -28.33
CA GLY A 557 40.95 -21.91 -28.99
C GLY A 557 40.89 -23.10 -28.04
N VAL A 558 40.27 -22.91 -26.86
CA VAL A 558 40.10 -23.97 -25.84
C VAL A 558 38.92 -24.89 -26.18
N GLU A 559 37.90 -24.38 -26.87
CA GLU A 559 36.72 -25.12 -27.32
C GLU A 559 36.54 -24.94 -28.84
N SER A 560 36.16 -26.02 -29.53
CA SER A 560 35.92 -26.02 -30.98
C SER A 560 34.52 -25.55 -31.36
N ASP A 561 33.54 -25.58 -30.44
CA ASP A 561 32.17 -25.14 -30.68
C ASP A 561 31.52 -24.59 -29.41
N ALA A 562 31.29 -23.28 -29.36
CA ALA A 562 30.72 -22.59 -28.20
C ALA A 562 29.20 -22.36 -28.32
N VAL A 563 28.61 -22.60 -29.50
CA VAL A 563 27.19 -22.31 -29.75
C VAL A 563 26.26 -23.21 -28.91
N PRO A 564 26.50 -24.53 -28.79
CA PRO A 564 25.66 -25.41 -27.98
C PRO A 564 25.63 -25.03 -26.49
N GLU A 565 26.77 -24.64 -25.90
CA GLU A 565 26.86 -24.20 -24.51
C GLU A 565 26.12 -22.88 -24.29
N ILE A 566 26.23 -21.94 -25.24
CA ILE A 566 25.48 -20.68 -25.20
C ILE A 566 23.97 -20.94 -25.28
N VAL A 567 23.53 -21.80 -26.20
CA VAL A 567 22.13 -22.19 -26.33
C VAL A 567 21.63 -22.87 -25.05
N SER A 568 22.42 -23.79 -24.49
CA SER A 568 22.12 -24.48 -23.24
C SER A 568 21.97 -23.49 -22.07
N ALA A 569 22.90 -22.55 -21.92
CA ALA A 569 22.82 -21.50 -20.89
C ALA A 569 21.56 -20.64 -21.04
N ILE A 570 21.22 -20.24 -22.27
CA ILE A 570 20.00 -19.47 -22.55
C ILE A 570 18.75 -20.31 -22.22
N ARG A 571 18.68 -21.57 -22.68
CA ARG A 571 17.54 -22.47 -22.43
C ARG A 571 17.37 -22.75 -20.93
N ALA A 572 18.44 -23.07 -20.22
CA ALA A 572 18.42 -23.30 -18.78
C ALA A 572 17.95 -22.07 -17.99
N ARG A 573 18.37 -20.88 -18.44
CA ARG A 573 18.02 -19.63 -17.75
C ARG A 573 16.61 -19.15 -18.06
N TYR A 574 16.10 -19.38 -19.27
CA TYR A 574 14.79 -18.91 -19.72
C TYR A 574 13.72 -19.99 -19.83
N ASP A 575 14.02 -21.23 -19.48
CA ASP A 575 13.12 -22.39 -19.54
C ASP A 575 12.47 -22.54 -20.94
N LEU A 576 13.30 -22.38 -21.98
CA LEU A 576 12.91 -22.60 -23.37
C LEU A 576 12.85 -24.11 -23.62
N THR A 577 11.70 -24.72 -23.40
CA THR A 577 11.44 -26.11 -23.82
C THR A 577 11.32 -26.17 -25.34
N ASP A 578 11.84 -27.24 -25.94
CA ASP A 578 11.44 -27.64 -27.29
C ASP A 578 9.95 -28.00 -27.23
N ASP A 579 9.06 -27.06 -27.51
CA ASP A 579 7.67 -27.44 -27.77
C ASP A 579 7.66 -28.32 -29.02
N GLU A 580 7.01 -29.47 -28.85
CA GLU A 580 6.87 -30.54 -29.81
C GLU A 580 6.49 -30.00 -31.20
N SER A 581 7.21 -30.51 -32.20
CA SER A 581 6.74 -30.57 -33.57
C SER A 581 5.30 -31.10 -33.64
N VAL A 582 4.32 -30.23 -33.91
CA VAL A 582 3.21 -30.42 -34.88
C VAL A 582 2.70 -29.07 -35.35
#